data_AF-A0A7R9AJH5-F1
#
_entry.id   AF-A0A7R9AJH5-F1
#
_cell.length_a   1.000
_cell.length_b   1.000
_cell.length_c   1.000
_cell.angle_alpha   90.00
_cell.angle_beta   90.00
_cell.angle_gamma   90.00
#
_symmetry.space_group_name_H-M   'P 1'
#
loop_
_entity.id
_entity.type
_entity.pdbx_description
1 polymer ?
#
loop_
_entity_poly.entity_id
_entity_poly.type
_entity_poly.pdbx_seq_one_letter_code
_entity_poly.pdbx_strand_id
1 'polypeptide(L)'
;MKTLHTTSITSLPLLARGKVRDNYAVGDKRILMIASDRISAFDVIMSEPIPEKGIILTQMALFWFDKLGGICPNHLTGEQPESVVTEAERPQVSGGRAMLVKRLKPIPVEAVVRGYLAGSGWAEYQVTQSVCGVPLPAGLGNAAQLPEPIFTPAAKAEVGEHDENIHYEQVVAVVGEKLAAQIRDTSIALYTAARDYAATKGIIIADTKFEFGLDEDGTLTLMDEVLTPDSSRFWPADSYAAALATGKNPPQL
;
A
#
# COMPACT_ATOMS: atom_id res chain seq x y z
N MET A 1 8.67 -7.17 24.16
CA MET A 1 7.60 -6.14 24.20
C MET A 1 6.24 -6.84 24.25
N LYS A 2 5.17 -6.18 24.72
CA LYS A 2 3.82 -6.76 24.74
C LYS A 2 3.17 -6.61 23.36
N THR A 3 2.64 -7.68 22.80
CA THR A 3 1.86 -7.68 21.56
C THR A 3 0.69 -6.71 21.66
N LEU A 4 0.51 -5.86 20.65
CA LEU A 4 -0.59 -4.89 20.57
C LEU A 4 -1.62 -5.34 19.55
N HIS A 5 -2.61 -6.10 19.99
CA HIS A 5 -3.71 -6.53 19.12
C HIS A 5 -4.72 -5.40 18.88
N THR A 6 -5.15 -4.71 19.93
CA THR A 6 -6.15 -3.62 19.87
C THR A 6 -5.67 -2.45 20.72
N THR A 7 -5.75 -1.23 20.19
CA THR A 7 -5.39 -0.03 20.94
C THR A 7 -6.54 0.41 21.87
N SER A 8 -6.18 0.94 23.03
CA SER A 8 -7.08 1.48 24.04
C SER A 8 -6.78 2.96 24.32
N ILE A 9 -6.57 3.75 23.26
CA ILE A 9 -6.45 5.22 23.35
C ILE A 9 -7.82 5.81 23.63
N THR A 10 -7.91 6.61 24.69
CA THR A 10 -9.13 7.28 25.18
C THR A 10 -9.05 8.79 25.08
N SER A 11 -7.83 9.35 24.99
CA SER A 11 -7.60 10.79 24.84
C SER A 11 -7.98 11.35 23.46
N LEU A 12 -8.16 10.48 22.45
CA LEU A 12 -8.45 10.85 21.07
C LEU A 12 -9.69 10.12 20.54
N PRO A 13 -10.53 10.77 19.71
CA PRO A 13 -11.66 10.11 19.06
C PRO A 13 -11.20 9.01 18.09
N LEU A 14 -11.72 7.80 18.21
CA LEU A 14 -11.50 6.73 17.24
C LEU A 14 -12.26 7.05 15.94
N LEU A 15 -11.56 7.10 14.81
CA LEU A 15 -12.17 7.31 13.49
C LEU A 15 -12.56 5.99 12.85
N ALA A 16 -11.61 5.05 12.82
CA ALA A 16 -11.81 3.77 12.17
C ALA A 16 -10.85 2.72 12.74
N ARG A 17 -11.30 1.47 12.75
CA ARG A 17 -10.47 0.30 12.99
C ARG A 17 -10.51 -0.56 11.73
N GLY A 18 -9.41 -0.55 10.99
CA GLY A 18 -9.21 -1.42 9.85
C GLY A 18 -8.70 -2.80 10.25
N LYS A 19 -8.37 -3.62 9.25
CA LYS A 19 -7.84 -4.99 9.45
C LYS A 19 -6.59 -4.99 10.33
N VAL A 20 -5.67 -4.06 10.08
CA VAL A 20 -4.36 -4.02 10.75
C VAL A 20 -4.03 -2.69 11.43
N ARG A 21 -4.84 -1.64 11.22
CA ARG A 21 -4.58 -0.28 11.71
C ARG A 21 -5.76 0.32 12.47
N ASP A 22 -5.46 1.09 13.50
CA ASP A 22 -6.42 1.88 14.27
C ASP A 22 -6.10 3.37 14.04
N ASN A 23 -7.09 4.12 13.58
CA ASN A 23 -6.94 5.54 13.20
C ASN A 23 -7.71 6.42 14.18
N TYR A 24 -7.02 7.40 14.76
CA TYR A 24 -7.58 8.33 15.74
C TYR A 24 -7.49 9.78 15.23
N ALA A 25 -8.52 10.57 15.48
CA ALA A 25 -8.55 11.98 15.11
C ALA A 25 -7.66 12.80 16.05
N VAL A 26 -6.83 13.67 15.48
CA VAL A 26 -6.05 14.66 16.23
C VAL A 26 -6.48 16.05 15.76
N GLY A 27 -7.55 16.55 16.38
CA GLY A 27 -8.28 17.70 15.87
C GLY A 27 -8.87 17.40 14.48
N ASP A 28 -9.03 18.44 13.66
CA ASP A 28 -9.70 18.32 12.36
C ASP A 28 -8.75 17.99 11.20
N LYS A 29 -7.45 18.25 11.38
CA LYS A 29 -6.45 18.26 10.29
C LYS A 29 -5.44 17.12 10.34
N ARG A 30 -5.42 16.31 11.40
CA ARG A 30 -4.42 15.24 11.59
C ARG A 30 -5.06 13.95 12.04
N ILE A 31 -4.38 12.85 11.74
CA ILE A 31 -4.76 11.50 12.14
C ILE A 31 -3.54 10.85 12.80
N LEU A 32 -3.74 10.27 13.96
CA LEU A 32 -2.80 9.33 14.56
C LEU A 32 -3.12 7.95 14.00
N MET A 33 -2.22 7.40 13.19
CA MET A 33 -2.34 6.05 12.63
C MET A 33 -1.48 5.10 13.46
N ILE A 34 -2.08 4.04 14.00
CA ILE A 34 -1.36 3.03 14.80
C ILE A 34 -1.47 1.69 14.10
N ALA A 35 -0.34 1.10 13.73
CA ALA A 35 -0.28 -0.27 13.23
C ALA A 35 -0.29 -1.25 14.41
N SER A 36 -1.29 -2.12 14.40
CA SER A 36 -1.41 -3.23 15.34
C SER A 36 -0.63 -4.45 14.86
N ASP A 37 -0.52 -5.45 15.73
CA ASP A 37 0.09 -6.74 15.43
C ASP A 37 -0.91 -7.72 14.78
N ARG A 38 -2.09 -7.24 14.38
CA ARG A 38 -3.10 -8.04 13.66
C ARG A 38 -2.60 -8.38 12.25
N ILE A 39 -3.03 -9.55 11.80
CA ILE A 39 -2.84 -10.03 10.43
C ILE A 39 -4.19 -10.44 9.86
N SER A 40 -4.39 -10.18 8.56
CA SER A 40 -5.56 -10.64 7.84
C SER A 40 -5.14 -11.47 6.64
N ALA A 41 -5.90 -12.52 6.35
CA ALA A 41 -5.80 -13.30 5.13
C ALA A 41 -7.20 -13.53 4.57
N PHE A 42 -7.37 -13.37 3.26
CA PHE A 42 -8.67 -13.49 2.59
C PHE A 42 -9.77 -12.65 3.27
N ASP A 43 -9.43 -11.40 3.61
CA ASP A 43 -10.30 -10.43 4.28
C ASP A 43 -10.79 -10.80 5.68
N VAL A 44 -10.26 -11.87 6.27
CA VAL A 44 -10.54 -12.29 7.65
C VAL A 44 -9.34 -11.97 8.54
N ILE A 45 -9.58 -11.28 9.66
CA ILE A 45 -8.57 -11.05 10.70
C ILE A 45 -8.33 -12.38 11.43
N MET A 46 -7.08 -12.80 11.50
CA MET A 46 -6.70 -14.03 12.19
C MET A 46 -6.75 -13.84 13.71
N SER A 47 -7.00 -14.93 14.44
CA SER A 47 -7.08 -14.90 15.91
C SER A 47 -5.73 -14.62 16.58
N GLU A 48 -4.65 -15.15 16.02
CA GLU A 48 -3.31 -15.01 16.58
C GLU A 48 -2.57 -13.83 15.92
N PRO A 49 -2.16 -12.81 16.68
CA PRO A 49 -1.36 -11.70 16.16
C PRO A 49 0.08 -12.14 15.86
N ILE A 50 0.76 -11.38 14.99
CA ILE A 50 2.21 -11.53 14.75
C ILE A 50 2.93 -10.46 15.56
N PRO A 51 3.63 -10.83 16.66
CA PRO A 51 4.31 -9.85 17.51
C PRO A 51 5.22 -8.93 16.69
N GLU A 52 5.15 -7.64 16.98
CA GLU A 52 5.99 -6.60 16.36
C GLU A 52 5.71 -6.34 14.85
N LYS A 53 4.73 -7.02 14.23
CA LYS A 53 4.32 -6.75 12.84
C LYS A 53 4.01 -5.27 12.63
N GLY A 54 3.24 -4.64 13.52
CA GLY A 54 2.87 -3.24 13.36
C GLY A 54 4.10 -2.30 13.37
N ILE A 55 5.12 -2.63 14.15
CA ILE A 55 6.39 -1.90 14.19
C ILE A 55 7.11 -2.03 12.85
N ILE A 56 7.29 -3.26 12.37
CA ILE A 56 8.02 -3.55 11.13
C ILE A 56 7.35 -2.84 9.95
N LEU A 57 6.03 -2.98 9.79
CA LEU A 57 5.30 -2.37 8.68
C LEU A 57 5.39 -0.84 8.69
N THR A 58 5.29 -0.24 9.88
CA THR A 58 5.40 1.22 10.01
C THR A 58 6.81 1.69 9.69
N GLN A 59 7.85 1.03 10.18
CA GLN A 59 9.23 1.40 9.87
C GLN A 59 9.56 1.22 8.39
N MET A 60 9.03 0.18 7.74
CA MET A 60 9.13 0.00 6.29
C MET A 60 8.46 1.15 5.53
N ALA A 61 7.23 1.52 5.91
CA ALA A 61 6.53 2.65 5.29
C ALA A 61 7.30 3.97 5.47
N LEU A 62 7.81 4.24 6.67
CA LEU A 62 8.63 5.43 6.95
C LEU A 62 9.92 5.46 6.11
N PHE A 63 10.59 4.31 5.95
CA PHE A 63 11.75 4.18 5.06
C PHE A 63 11.39 4.56 3.62
N TRP A 64 10.26 4.07 3.10
CA TRP A 64 9.84 4.37 1.73
C TRP A 64 9.37 5.80 1.55
N PHE A 65 8.69 6.39 2.55
CA PHE A 65 8.32 7.81 2.52
C PHE A 65 9.54 8.72 2.42
N ASP A 66 10.61 8.42 3.18
CA ASP A 66 11.88 9.14 3.08
C ASP A 66 12.54 8.93 1.70
N LYS A 67 12.67 7.66 1.29
CA LYS A 67 13.35 7.27 0.05
C LYS A 67 12.69 7.86 -1.21
N LEU A 68 11.37 7.96 -1.21
CA LEU A 68 10.55 8.36 -2.36
C LEU A 68 10.01 9.79 -2.26
N GLY A 69 10.31 10.52 -1.19
CA GLY A 69 9.77 11.86 -0.93
C GLY A 69 10.13 12.90 -2.00
N GLY A 70 11.15 12.64 -2.82
CA GLY A 70 11.50 13.49 -3.97
C GLY A 70 10.57 13.34 -5.19
N ILE A 71 9.69 12.34 -5.21
CA ILE A 71 8.78 12.06 -6.34
C ILE A 71 7.40 12.70 -6.09
N CYS A 72 6.86 12.56 -4.88
CA CYS A 72 5.54 13.06 -4.50
C CYS A 72 5.54 13.38 -2.99
N PRO A 73 4.85 14.44 -2.55
CA PRO A 73 4.67 14.69 -1.12
C PRO A 73 3.92 13.52 -0.47
N ASN A 74 4.17 13.31 0.81
CA ASN A 74 3.46 12.32 1.62
C ASN A 74 2.72 12.97 2.79
N HIS A 75 1.84 12.19 3.41
CA HIS A 75 0.97 12.67 4.47
C HIS A 75 1.66 12.83 5.84
N LEU A 76 2.96 12.55 6.00
CA LEU A 76 3.61 12.71 7.30
C LEU A 76 3.63 14.18 7.74
N THR A 77 3.39 14.41 9.03
CA THR A 77 3.46 15.77 9.62
C THR A 77 4.88 16.18 10.01
N GLY A 78 5.77 15.19 10.22
CA GLY A 78 7.10 15.39 10.80
C GLY A 78 7.11 15.48 12.33
N GLU A 79 5.94 15.52 12.96
CA GLU A 79 5.79 15.52 14.43
C GLU A 79 5.79 14.08 14.97
N GLN A 80 6.21 13.91 16.23
CA GLN A 80 6.24 12.61 16.88
C GLN A 80 4.83 12.14 17.26
N PRO A 81 4.43 10.88 16.95
CA PRO A 81 3.13 10.33 17.36
C PRO A 81 2.87 10.39 18.86
N GLU A 82 3.90 10.30 19.70
CA GLU A 82 3.79 10.38 21.15
C GLU A 82 3.39 11.77 21.66
N SER A 83 3.50 12.82 20.83
CA SER A 83 3.18 14.19 21.23
C SER A 83 1.69 14.46 21.39
N VAL A 84 0.83 13.56 20.89
CA VAL A 84 -0.62 13.75 20.83
C VAL A 84 -1.41 12.81 21.75
N VAL A 85 -0.71 12.01 22.57
CA VAL A 85 -1.32 11.08 23.52
C VAL A 85 -0.86 11.36 24.95
N THR A 86 -1.60 10.83 25.94
CA THR A 86 -1.20 10.93 27.35
C THR A 86 0.00 10.03 27.67
N GLU A 87 0.69 10.30 28.78
CA GLU A 87 1.83 9.49 29.24
C GLU A 87 1.46 8.00 29.41
N ALA A 88 0.26 7.72 29.91
CA ALA A 88 -0.24 6.36 30.10
C ALA A 88 -0.50 5.62 28.76
N GLU A 89 -0.69 6.36 27.67
CA GLU A 89 -0.99 5.83 26.34
C GLU A 89 0.27 5.69 25.47
N ARG A 90 1.37 6.39 25.79
CA ARG A 90 2.65 6.33 25.04
C ARG A 90 3.11 4.91 24.69
N PRO A 91 3.04 3.90 25.58
CA PRO A 91 3.49 2.55 25.23
C PRO A 91 2.77 1.93 24.02
N GLN A 92 1.58 2.42 23.65
CA GLN A 92 0.78 1.93 22.52
C GLN A 92 1.11 2.61 21.19
N VAL A 93 1.91 3.68 21.20
CA VAL A 93 2.31 4.44 20.00
C VAL A 93 3.82 4.46 19.79
N SER A 94 4.59 4.17 20.84
CA SER A 94 6.06 4.15 20.79
C SER A 94 6.66 2.92 20.11
N GLY A 95 7.96 3.03 19.81
CA GLY A 95 8.74 1.97 19.16
C GLY A 95 8.59 1.96 17.65
N GLY A 96 8.06 3.03 17.06
CA GLY A 96 7.94 3.19 15.61
C GLY A 96 6.79 2.40 14.99
N ARG A 97 5.69 2.17 15.72
CA ARG A 97 4.46 1.54 15.22
C ARG A 97 3.36 2.52 14.81
N ALA A 98 3.57 3.80 15.04
CA ALA A 98 2.58 4.84 14.81
C ALA A 98 3.15 5.95 13.94
N MET A 99 2.27 6.65 13.24
CA MET A 99 2.57 7.80 12.42
C MET A 99 1.56 8.90 12.72
N LEU A 100 2.02 10.15 12.85
CA LEU A 100 1.13 11.31 12.86
C LEU A 100 1.07 11.91 11.46
N VAL A 101 -0.11 11.86 10.86
CA VAL A 101 -0.31 12.18 9.45
C VAL A 101 -1.32 13.30 9.26
N LYS A 102 -1.23 14.00 8.14
CA LYS A 102 -2.22 14.96 7.66
C LYS A 102 -3.51 14.21 7.32
N ARG A 103 -4.65 14.81 7.64
CA ARG A 103 -5.95 14.37 7.16
C ARG A 103 -6.13 14.91 5.75
N LEU A 104 -6.15 14.00 4.78
CA LEU A 104 -6.36 14.33 3.37
C LEU A 104 -7.80 14.06 2.96
N LYS A 105 -8.22 14.64 1.83
CA LYS A 105 -9.42 14.21 1.09
C LYS A 105 -9.05 12.95 0.28
N PRO A 106 -9.52 11.74 0.65
CA PRO A 106 -9.11 10.52 -0.02
C PRO A 106 -9.59 10.48 -1.47
N ILE A 107 -8.78 9.91 -2.36
CA ILE A 107 -9.18 9.59 -3.73
C ILE A 107 -9.62 8.12 -3.74
N PRO A 108 -10.85 7.80 -4.21
CA PRO A 108 -11.40 6.45 -4.13
C PRO A 108 -10.86 5.54 -5.26
N VAL A 109 -9.54 5.47 -5.39
CA VAL A 109 -8.83 4.69 -6.41
C VAL A 109 -7.66 3.99 -5.74
N GLU A 110 -7.63 2.67 -5.86
CA GLU A 110 -6.47 1.87 -5.53
C GLU A 110 -5.48 1.93 -6.70
N ALA A 111 -4.38 2.65 -6.52
CA ALA A 111 -3.39 2.88 -7.55
C ALA A 111 -2.39 1.73 -7.60
N VAL A 112 -2.80 0.60 -8.19
CA VAL A 112 -1.95 -0.58 -8.32
C VAL A 112 -1.01 -0.44 -9.54
N VAL A 113 0.26 -0.74 -9.33
CA VAL A 113 1.26 -0.84 -10.40
C VAL A 113 1.88 -2.23 -10.40
N ARG A 114 2.01 -2.83 -11.58
CA ARG A 114 2.55 -4.17 -11.77
C ARG A 114 3.77 -4.11 -12.67
N GLY A 115 4.87 -4.72 -12.26
CA GLY A 115 5.99 -5.04 -13.14
C GLY A 115 6.10 -6.53 -13.45
N TYR A 116 5.31 -7.36 -12.77
CA TYR A 116 5.24 -8.81 -12.98
C TYR A 116 3.79 -9.26 -13.00
N LEU A 117 3.52 -10.32 -13.76
CA LEU A 117 2.18 -10.86 -13.94
C LEU A 117 1.88 -11.89 -12.85
N ALA A 118 1.00 -11.55 -11.90
CA ALA A 118 0.58 -12.44 -10.83
C ALA A 118 -0.84 -12.07 -10.34
N GLY A 119 -1.44 -12.96 -9.53
CA GLY A 119 -2.72 -12.70 -8.88
C GLY A 119 -3.85 -12.39 -9.87
N SER A 120 -4.66 -11.37 -9.57
CA SER A 120 -5.77 -10.96 -10.42
C SER A 120 -5.34 -10.54 -11.83
N GLY A 121 -4.15 -9.92 -11.97
CA GLY A 121 -3.61 -9.56 -13.29
C GLY A 121 -3.28 -10.79 -14.14
N TRP A 122 -2.73 -11.85 -13.54
CA TRP A 122 -2.54 -13.12 -14.25
C TRP A 122 -3.86 -13.75 -14.67
N ALA A 123 -4.83 -13.81 -13.75
CA ALA A 123 -6.15 -14.38 -14.02
C ALA A 123 -6.87 -13.66 -15.18
N GLU A 124 -6.80 -12.32 -15.24
CA GLU A 124 -7.39 -11.53 -16.32
C GLU A 124 -6.67 -11.76 -17.66
N TYR A 125 -5.34 -11.75 -17.66
CA TYR A 125 -4.53 -11.98 -18.86
C TYR A 125 -4.79 -13.35 -19.49
N GLN A 126 -5.05 -14.39 -18.68
CA GLN A 126 -5.40 -15.72 -19.20
C GLN A 126 -6.68 -15.72 -20.06
N VAL A 127 -7.58 -14.75 -19.85
CA VAL A 127 -8.86 -14.65 -20.55
C VAL A 127 -8.77 -13.67 -21.72
N THR A 128 -8.18 -12.49 -21.50
CA THR A 128 -8.27 -11.37 -22.45
C THR A 128 -6.93 -10.98 -23.08
N GLN A 129 -5.82 -11.56 -22.63
CA GLN A 129 -4.47 -11.11 -22.93
C GLN A 129 -4.22 -9.63 -22.60
N SER A 130 -4.97 -9.11 -21.63
CA SER A 130 -4.85 -7.74 -21.13
C SER A 130 -5.03 -7.71 -19.61
N VAL A 131 -4.63 -6.61 -18.98
CA VAL A 131 -4.91 -6.35 -17.56
C VAL A 131 -5.44 -4.94 -17.42
N CYS A 132 -6.66 -4.79 -16.87
CA CYS A 132 -7.37 -3.51 -16.79
C CYS A 132 -7.46 -2.81 -18.15
N GLY A 133 -7.63 -3.59 -19.23
CA GLY A 133 -7.65 -3.11 -20.61
C GLY A 133 -6.29 -2.78 -21.24
N VAL A 134 -5.18 -2.91 -20.51
CA VAL A 134 -3.83 -2.74 -21.07
C VAL A 134 -3.42 -4.03 -21.78
N PRO A 135 -3.28 -4.04 -23.12
CA PRO A 135 -2.89 -5.25 -23.86
C PRO A 135 -1.46 -5.64 -23.53
N LEU A 136 -1.23 -6.95 -23.34
CA LEU A 136 0.09 -7.50 -23.04
C LEU A 136 0.56 -8.43 -24.17
N PRO A 137 1.90 -8.62 -24.33
CA PRO A 137 2.43 -9.58 -25.28
C PRO A 137 1.87 -10.98 -25.07
N ALA A 138 1.63 -11.71 -26.16
CA ALA A 138 1.22 -13.10 -26.09
C ALA A 138 2.34 -13.99 -25.52
N GLY A 139 1.96 -15.13 -24.94
CA GLY A 139 2.91 -16.14 -24.44
C GLY A 139 3.49 -15.87 -23.06
N LEU A 140 3.09 -14.79 -22.36
CA LEU A 140 3.46 -14.59 -20.96
C LEU A 140 2.85 -15.69 -20.07
N GLY A 141 3.63 -16.15 -19.09
CA GLY A 141 3.20 -17.06 -18.05
C GLY A 141 3.02 -16.36 -16.70
N ASN A 142 2.53 -17.09 -15.70
CA ASN A 142 2.50 -16.61 -14.33
C ASN A 142 3.92 -16.27 -13.82
N ALA A 143 4.03 -15.21 -13.03
CA ALA A 143 5.27 -14.58 -12.58
C ALA A 143 6.17 -13.98 -13.68
N ALA A 144 5.71 -13.91 -14.94
CA ALA A 144 6.48 -13.28 -16.00
C ALA A 144 6.69 -11.78 -15.73
N GLN A 145 7.91 -11.29 -15.96
CA GLN A 145 8.20 -9.87 -15.94
C GLN A 145 7.53 -9.19 -17.14
N LEU A 146 6.89 -8.06 -16.90
CA LEU A 146 6.28 -7.24 -17.93
C LEU A 146 7.34 -6.40 -18.67
N PRO A 147 7.16 -6.09 -19.96
CA PRO A 147 8.09 -5.23 -20.69
C PRO A 147 8.28 -3.85 -20.04
N GLU A 148 7.18 -3.30 -19.52
CA GLU A 148 7.14 -2.04 -18.79
C GLU A 148 6.16 -2.17 -17.61
N PRO A 149 6.35 -1.42 -16.51
CA PRO A 149 5.36 -1.36 -15.45
C PRO A 149 4.04 -0.78 -15.96
N ILE A 150 2.93 -1.41 -15.60
CA ILE A 150 1.59 -0.96 -16.01
C ILE A 150 0.78 -0.50 -14.80
N PHE A 151 -0.05 0.51 -15.01
CA PHE A 151 -1.02 0.99 -14.03
C PHE A 151 -2.34 0.22 -14.21
N THR A 152 -2.77 -0.46 -13.16
CA THR A 152 -3.93 -1.37 -13.18
C THR A 152 -4.87 -1.02 -12.03
N PRO A 153 -5.61 0.09 -12.11
CA PRO A 153 -6.34 0.62 -10.96
C PRO A 153 -7.45 -0.33 -10.51
N ALA A 154 -7.79 -0.27 -9.23
CA ALA A 154 -8.99 -0.90 -8.70
C ALA A 154 -9.90 0.14 -8.02
N ALA A 155 -11.21 -0.08 -8.10
CA ALA A 155 -12.17 0.67 -7.32
C ALA A 155 -12.19 0.13 -5.89
N LYS A 156 -12.15 1.03 -4.91
CA LYS A 156 -12.21 0.67 -3.50
C LYS A 156 -13.62 0.18 -3.17
N ALA A 157 -13.76 -1.10 -2.83
CA ALA A 157 -15.05 -1.71 -2.55
C ALA A 157 -15.55 -1.39 -1.11
N GLU A 158 -16.83 -1.63 -0.84
CA GLU A 158 -17.36 -1.54 0.52
C GLU A 158 -16.74 -2.61 1.44
N VAL A 159 -16.80 -2.39 2.76
CA VAL A 159 -16.19 -3.30 3.74
C VAL A 159 -16.84 -4.68 3.65
N GLY A 160 -16.08 -5.67 3.18
CA GLY A 160 -16.52 -7.06 3.01
C GLY A 160 -16.55 -7.54 1.56
N GLU A 161 -16.33 -6.63 0.60
CA GLU A 161 -16.20 -6.94 -0.82
C GLU A 161 -14.72 -6.84 -1.27
N HIS A 162 -14.38 -7.53 -2.36
CA HIS A 162 -13.05 -7.46 -2.96
C HIS A 162 -12.93 -6.25 -3.88
N ASP A 163 -11.78 -5.58 -3.88
CA ASP A 163 -11.51 -4.49 -4.80
C ASP A 163 -11.61 -4.98 -6.26
N GLU A 164 -12.32 -4.22 -7.08
CA GLU A 164 -12.60 -4.57 -8.47
C GLU A 164 -11.61 -3.86 -9.39
N ASN A 165 -10.92 -4.62 -10.24
CA ASN A 165 -10.10 -4.05 -11.32
C ASN A 165 -10.97 -3.14 -12.20
N ILE A 166 -10.57 -1.90 -12.40
CA ILE A 166 -11.24 -0.94 -13.27
C ILE A 166 -10.32 -0.50 -14.40
N HIS A 167 -10.92 -0.05 -15.49
CA HIS A 167 -10.20 0.57 -16.60
C HIS A 167 -9.75 2.00 -16.25
N TYR A 168 -8.69 2.47 -16.90
CA TYR A 168 -8.17 3.82 -16.72
C TYR A 168 -9.23 4.90 -17.01
N GLU A 169 -10.11 4.66 -17.99
CA GLU A 169 -11.22 5.54 -18.35
C GLU A 169 -12.21 5.74 -17.19
N GLN A 170 -12.40 4.71 -16.35
CA GLN A 170 -13.23 4.82 -15.15
C GLN A 170 -12.57 5.71 -14.10
N VAL A 171 -11.24 5.64 -13.95
CA VAL A 171 -10.49 6.58 -13.10
C VAL A 171 -10.68 8.02 -13.61
N VAL A 172 -10.54 8.24 -14.92
CA VAL A 172 -10.76 9.56 -15.55
C VAL A 172 -12.18 10.08 -15.27
N ALA A 173 -13.20 9.23 -15.35
CA ALA A 173 -14.58 9.61 -15.06
C ALA A 173 -14.80 10.05 -13.60
N VAL A 174 -14.05 9.45 -12.65
CA VAL A 174 -14.18 9.74 -11.22
C VAL A 174 -13.39 10.99 -10.80
N VAL A 175 -12.16 11.15 -11.27
CA VAL A 175 -11.24 12.19 -10.77
C VAL A 175 -10.91 13.29 -11.78
N GLY A 176 -11.32 13.11 -13.05
CA GLY A 176 -10.96 13.98 -14.16
C GLY A 176 -9.60 13.63 -14.78
N GLU A 177 -9.43 13.95 -16.06
CA GLU A 177 -8.29 13.53 -16.88
C GLU A 177 -6.94 13.94 -16.30
N LYS A 178 -6.81 15.21 -15.87
CA LYS A 178 -5.55 15.75 -15.34
C LYS A 178 -5.10 15.00 -14.08
N LEU A 179 -6.02 14.75 -13.15
CA LEU A 179 -5.69 14.08 -11.89
C LEU A 179 -5.47 12.58 -12.11
N ALA A 180 -6.23 11.94 -13.00
CA ALA A 180 -6.03 10.54 -13.37
C ALA A 180 -4.62 10.31 -13.97
N ALA A 181 -4.18 11.20 -14.86
CA ALA A 181 -2.84 11.13 -15.44
C ALA A 181 -1.77 11.32 -14.35
N GLN A 182 -1.96 12.30 -13.47
CA GLN A 182 -1.03 12.54 -12.36
C GLN A 182 -0.92 11.32 -11.43
N ILE A 183 -2.04 10.68 -11.07
CA ILE A 183 -2.04 9.45 -10.25
C ILE A 183 -1.28 8.33 -10.96
N ARG A 184 -1.59 8.06 -12.23
CA ARG A 184 -0.94 7.02 -13.03
C ARG A 184 0.57 7.24 -13.10
N ASP A 185 0.98 8.42 -13.53
CA ASP A 185 2.39 8.75 -13.78
C ASP A 185 3.20 8.76 -12.48
N THR A 186 2.62 9.31 -11.41
CA THR A 186 3.24 9.29 -10.07
C THR A 186 3.38 7.86 -9.54
N SER A 187 2.35 7.02 -9.70
CA SER A 187 2.37 5.63 -9.23
C SER A 187 3.45 4.82 -9.95
N ILE A 188 3.55 4.96 -11.27
CA ILE A 188 4.58 4.28 -12.07
C ILE A 188 5.98 4.76 -11.66
N ALA A 189 6.16 6.07 -11.44
CA ALA A 189 7.44 6.63 -10.98
C ALA A 189 7.85 6.10 -9.59
N LEU A 190 6.92 6.09 -8.63
CA LEU A 190 7.13 5.54 -7.28
C LEU A 190 7.50 4.06 -7.34
N TYR A 191 6.72 3.26 -8.07
CA TYR A 191 6.97 1.83 -8.25
C TYR A 191 8.34 1.57 -8.89
N THR A 192 8.67 2.29 -9.96
CA THR A 192 9.93 2.09 -10.69
C THR A 192 11.13 2.38 -9.80
N ALA A 193 11.11 3.51 -9.08
CA ALA A 193 12.18 3.86 -8.15
C ALA A 193 12.33 2.84 -7.01
N ALA A 194 11.20 2.34 -6.48
CA ALA A 194 11.19 1.33 -5.43
C ALA A 194 11.69 -0.03 -5.92
N ARG A 195 11.22 -0.49 -7.08
CA ARG A 195 11.64 -1.72 -7.75
C ARG A 195 13.14 -1.71 -7.98
N ASP A 196 13.68 -0.63 -8.55
CA ASP A 196 15.10 -0.52 -8.87
C ASP A 196 15.96 -0.55 -7.61
N TYR A 197 15.54 0.15 -6.55
CA TYR A 197 16.22 0.09 -5.27
C TYR A 197 16.17 -1.31 -4.65
N ALA A 198 14.99 -1.95 -4.59
CA ALA A 198 14.82 -3.27 -4.00
C ALA A 198 15.61 -4.35 -4.75
N ALA A 199 15.73 -4.22 -6.07
CA ALA A 199 16.55 -5.13 -6.89
C ALA A 199 18.03 -5.11 -6.44
N THR A 200 18.56 -3.96 -6.03
CA THR A 200 19.93 -3.86 -5.45
C THR A 200 20.10 -4.62 -4.13
N LYS A 201 18.98 -4.99 -3.49
CA LYS A 201 18.92 -5.74 -2.23
C LYS A 201 18.52 -7.20 -2.43
N GLY A 202 18.43 -7.68 -3.67
CA GLY A 202 18.01 -9.04 -3.99
C GLY A 202 16.51 -9.28 -3.79
N ILE A 203 15.70 -8.22 -3.82
CA ILE A 203 14.25 -8.28 -3.65
C ILE A 203 13.58 -7.82 -4.94
N ILE A 204 12.60 -8.59 -5.41
CA ILE A 204 11.71 -8.22 -6.51
C ILE A 204 10.41 -7.69 -5.91
N ILE A 205 9.97 -6.52 -6.38
CA ILE A 205 8.63 -5.99 -6.11
C ILE A 205 7.77 -6.32 -7.32
N ALA A 206 6.94 -7.37 -7.21
CA ALA A 206 6.13 -7.85 -8.33
C ALA A 206 5.03 -6.84 -8.71
N ASP A 207 4.31 -6.38 -7.69
CA ASP A 207 3.31 -5.33 -7.75
C ASP A 207 3.18 -4.64 -6.39
N THR A 208 2.58 -3.44 -6.39
CA THR A 208 2.27 -2.66 -5.19
C THR A 208 0.99 -1.88 -5.41
N LYS A 209 0.26 -1.61 -4.32
CA LYS A 209 -0.84 -0.65 -4.27
C LYS A 209 -0.38 0.63 -3.59
N PHE A 210 -0.70 1.78 -4.18
CA PHE A 210 -0.63 3.08 -3.52
C PHE A 210 -2.03 3.63 -3.26
N GLU A 211 -2.17 4.44 -2.21
CA GLU A 211 -3.34 5.28 -1.98
C GLU A 211 -2.93 6.76 -1.96
N PHE A 212 -3.79 7.60 -2.54
CA PHE A 212 -3.56 9.03 -2.62
C PHE A 212 -4.73 9.81 -2.03
N GLY A 213 -4.42 11.00 -1.53
CA GLY A 213 -5.39 12.00 -1.16
C GLY A 213 -5.00 13.37 -1.70
N LEU A 214 -5.92 14.31 -1.63
CA LEU A 214 -5.65 15.72 -1.86
C LEU A 214 -5.50 16.44 -0.51
N ASP A 215 -4.46 17.25 -0.37
CA ASP A 215 -4.33 18.14 0.79
C ASP A 215 -5.22 19.39 0.68
N GLU A 216 -5.08 20.32 1.63
CA GLU A 216 -5.90 21.55 1.69
C GLU A 216 -5.71 22.44 0.46
N ASP A 217 -4.57 22.35 -0.24
CA ASP A 217 -4.24 23.10 -1.44
C ASP A 217 -4.61 22.34 -2.73
N GLY A 218 -5.18 21.15 -2.60
CA GLY A 218 -5.50 20.27 -3.73
C GLY A 218 -4.30 19.53 -4.31
N THR A 219 -3.20 19.41 -3.56
CA THR A 219 -1.98 18.71 -3.98
C THR A 219 -2.15 17.20 -3.81
N LEU A 220 -1.89 16.45 -4.88
CA LEU A 220 -1.82 14.99 -4.82
C LEU A 220 -0.72 14.57 -3.84
N THR A 221 -1.10 13.84 -2.80
CA THR A 221 -0.24 13.44 -1.70
C THR A 221 -0.37 11.95 -1.44
N LEU A 222 0.77 11.26 -1.36
CA LEU A 222 0.85 9.84 -1.03
C LEU A 222 0.44 9.63 0.43
N MET A 223 -0.44 8.66 0.67
CA MET A 223 -0.96 8.35 2.00
C MET A 223 -1.02 6.84 2.24
N ASP A 224 -1.63 6.49 3.37
CA ASP A 224 -1.78 5.10 3.83
C ASP A 224 -0.44 4.46 4.23
N GLU A 225 -0.27 3.16 4.01
CA GLU A 225 1.04 2.50 4.06
C GLU A 225 1.62 2.37 2.65
N VAL A 226 2.96 2.28 2.54
CA VAL A 226 3.64 2.30 1.25
C VAL A 226 4.68 1.19 1.22
N LEU A 227 4.59 0.32 0.22
CA LEU A 227 5.59 -0.72 -0.08
C LEU A 227 5.89 -1.63 1.13
N THR A 228 4.83 -2.11 1.75
CA THR A 228 4.83 -3.10 2.82
C THR A 228 4.35 -4.46 2.30
N PRO A 229 4.64 -5.58 2.99
CA PRO A 229 4.10 -6.89 2.58
C PRO A 229 2.57 -6.98 2.54
N ASP A 230 1.87 -6.09 3.26
CA ASP A 230 0.40 -6.00 3.22
C ASP A 230 -0.10 -5.29 1.94
N SER A 231 0.72 -4.43 1.33
CA SER A 231 0.38 -3.64 0.14
C SER A 231 1.11 -4.06 -1.14
N SER A 232 2.09 -4.97 -1.04
CA SER A 232 3.00 -5.35 -2.12
C SER A 232 3.35 -6.83 -2.12
N ARG A 233 3.62 -7.36 -3.30
CA ARG A 233 4.21 -8.70 -3.46
C ARG A 233 5.73 -8.61 -3.54
N PHE A 234 6.40 -9.07 -2.48
CA PHE A 234 7.85 -9.13 -2.40
C PHE A 234 8.33 -10.55 -2.62
N TRP A 235 9.25 -10.73 -3.56
CA TRP A 235 9.83 -12.02 -3.90
C TRP A 235 11.35 -11.99 -3.72
N PRO A 236 11.97 -13.06 -3.19
CA PRO A 236 13.42 -13.15 -3.13
C PRO A 236 13.97 -13.50 -4.52
N ALA A 237 14.90 -12.69 -5.01
CA ALA A 237 15.39 -12.77 -6.39
C ALA A 237 16.10 -14.09 -6.72
N ASP A 238 16.72 -14.73 -5.72
CA ASP A 238 17.41 -16.01 -5.85
C ASP A 238 16.45 -17.20 -6.15
N SER A 239 15.19 -17.08 -5.76
CA SER A 239 14.14 -18.08 -6.02
C SER A 239 13.36 -17.84 -7.32
N TYR A 240 13.51 -16.66 -7.93
CA TYR A 240 12.65 -16.22 -9.02
C TYR A 240 12.73 -17.12 -10.27
N ALA A 241 13.95 -17.45 -10.72
CA ALA A 241 14.14 -18.23 -11.94
C ALA A 241 13.51 -19.63 -11.84
N ALA A 242 13.61 -20.28 -10.67
CA ALA A 242 13.02 -21.59 -10.44
C ALA A 242 11.48 -21.53 -10.38
N ALA A 243 10.92 -20.49 -9.75
CA ALA A 243 9.49 -20.28 -9.70
C ALA A 243 8.91 -20.03 -11.11
N LEU A 244 9.55 -19.14 -11.88
CA LEU A 244 9.17 -18.83 -13.27
C LEU A 244 9.19 -20.08 -14.17
N ALA A 245 10.23 -20.90 -14.08
CA ALA A 245 10.36 -22.13 -14.88
C ALA A 245 9.23 -23.15 -14.61
N THR A 246 8.57 -23.07 -13.46
CA THR A 246 7.47 -23.97 -13.08
C THR A 246 6.10 -23.29 -13.14
N GLY A 247 6.02 -22.05 -13.62
CA GLY A 247 4.78 -21.26 -13.69
C GLY A 247 4.21 -20.90 -12.33
N LYS A 248 5.05 -20.86 -11.28
CA LYS A 248 4.65 -20.53 -9.91
C LYS A 248 5.15 -19.15 -9.51
N ASN A 249 4.50 -18.56 -8.51
CA ASN A 249 5.05 -17.39 -7.85
C ASN A 249 6.19 -17.82 -6.91
N PRO A 250 7.24 -17.01 -6.77
CA PRO A 250 8.17 -17.13 -5.65
C PRO A 250 7.45 -17.09 -4.30
N PRO A 251 8.06 -17.59 -3.22
CA PRO A 251 7.56 -17.35 -1.87
C PRO A 251 7.50 -15.84 -1.58
N GLN A 252 6.45 -15.43 -0.85
CA GLN A 252 6.31 -14.05 -0.38
C GLN A 252 7.26 -13.79 0.78
N LEU A 253 7.96 -12.65 0.77
CA LEU A 253 8.75 -12.13 1.90
C LEU A 253 7.89 -11.38 2.92
#